data_AF-M4WT18-F1
#
_entry.id   AF-M4WT18-F1
#
_cell.length_a   1.000
_cell.length_b   1.000
_cell.length_c   1.000
_cell.angle_alpha   90.00
_cell.angle_beta   90.00
_cell.angle_gamma   90.00
#
_symmetry.space_group_name_H-M   'P 1'
#
loop_
_entity.id
_entity.type
_entity.pdbx_description
1 polymer ?
#
loop_
_entity_poly.entity_id
_entity_poly.type
_entity_poly.pdbx_seq_one_letter_code
_entity_poly.pdbx_strand_id
1 'polypeptide(L)'
;MTLSVFDMFKPGVGPSSSHTVGPMRATREFVDRLRADDRLERVAAIEVHLYGSLSATGKGHATDRACLIGLLGIDPAEADPAALAPQVDDILLRRRLRLGGAREIDFDPARHLVFHDGSLPAHPNGLHLRALDDDGRLLAERVCYSVGGGFVVDQADFNTDRALPGNPTPYPFHSAEELLRLCHQHEFKRISDLMWANELAVRSAAEIHAGLAHIWDEMQACVRRGLETEGTLPGGLKVRRRAPMLYRRLNEADSGNLIASTLGAMDWVDLWALAVNEENAAGGRVVTAPTNGAAGIVPAVLHYYARYAPRADAEAIERYLLTAAAIGILCKLNASISGAEVGCQGEVGSACAMAAGALAEVLGGSLEQVENAAEIGLEHNLGLTCDPVAGLVQVPCIERNAMASLKAINAAQLALRGDGQHLVSLDKAIDTLRDTGRDMMDKYKETSKGGLAVNVIAC
;
A
#
# COMPACT_ATOMS: atom_id res chain seq x y z
N MET A 1 -1.60 19.95 -9.44
CA MET A 1 -2.60 18.95 -8.99
C MET A 1 -1.86 17.99 -8.09
N THR A 2 -2.37 17.71 -6.90
CA THR A 2 -1.63 16.92 -5.90
C THR A 2 -2.50 15.80 -5.34
N LEU A 3 -1.82 14.80 -4.79
CA LEU A 3 -2.44 13.66 -4.13
C LEU A 3 -3.04 14.07 -2.78
N SER A 4 -4.16 13.45 -2.43
CA SER A 4 -4.81 13.62 -1.13
C SER A 4 -4.22 12.69 -0.05
N VAL A 5 -4.44 12.98 1.24
CA VAL A 5 -4.24 12.03 2.34
C VAL A 5 -5.04 10.74 2.11
N PHE A 6 -6.25 10.84 1.57
CA PHE A 6 -7.10 9.72 1.19
C PHE A 6 -6.61 8.98 -0.07
N ASP A 7 -5.68 9.59 -0.81
CA ASP A 7 -5.00 8.92 -1.89
C ASP A 7 -3.86 8.01 -1.41
N MET A 8 -3.26 8.35 -0.28
CA MET A 8 -2.16 7.60 0.35
C MET A 8 -2.68 6.48 1.25
N PHE A 9 -3.76 6.74 2.00
CA PHE A 9 -4.37 5.79 2.92
C PHE A 9 -5.73 5.33 2.40
N LYS A 10 -5.74 4.18 1.72
CA LYS A 10 -6.95 3.57 1.14
C LYS A 10 -7.25 2.26 1.86
N PRO A 11 -8.41 2.14 2.53
CA PRO A 11 -8.95 0.85 2.89
C PRO A 11 -9.09 -0.02 1.63
N GLY A 12 -8.73 -1.29 1.78
CA GLY A 12 -8.78 -2.26 0.71
C GLY A 12 -8.49 -3.66 1.22
N VAL A 13 -8.06 -4.53 0.30
CA VAL A 13 -7.82 -5.95 0.58
C VAL A 13 -6.38 -6.32 0.31
N GLY A 14 -5.82 -7.19 1.16
CA GLY A 14 -4.51 -7.80 0.95
C GLY A 14 -4.53 -8.86 -0.17
N PRO A 15 -3.35 -9.39 -0.56
CA PRO A 15 -2.03 -9.10 0.02
C PRO A 15 -1.26 -7.96 -0.65
N SER A 16 -1.67 -7.47 -1.83
CA SER A 16 -0.86 -6.54 -2.62
C SER A 16 -1.67 -5.39 -3.23
N SER A 17 -1.18 -4.15 -3.10
CA SER A 17 -1.83 -3.02 -3.75
C SER A 17 -1.62 -3.06 -5.26
N SER A 18 -0.44 -3.47 -5.73
CA SER A 18 -0.08 -3.55 -7.14
C SER A 18 -0.70 -4.78 -7.83
N HIS A 19 -0.80 -5.91 -7.13
CA HIS A 19 -1.21 -7.19 -7.71
C HIS A 19 -2.62 -7.65 -7.30
N THR A 20 -3.24 -7.04 -6.29
CA THR A 20 -4.62 -7.37 -5.87
C THR A 20 -5.55 -6.18 -6.08
N VAL A 21 -5.29 -5.05 -5.41
CA VAL A 21 -6.17 -3.87 -5.46
C VAL A 21 -6.21 -3.23 -6.85
N GLY A 22 -5.04 -3.02 -7.48
CA GLY A 22 -4.95 -2.44 -8.82
C GLY A 22 -5.70 -3.24 -9.89
N PRO A 23 -5.44 -4.56 -10.06
CA PRO A 23 -6.15 -5.41 -11.01
C PRO A 23 -7.66 -5.52 -10.76
N MET A 24 -8.08 -5.59 -9.49
CA MET A 24 -9.49 -5.57 -9.11
C MET A 24 -10.15 -4.24 -9.52
N ARG A 25 -9.48 -3.11 -9.26
CA ARG A 25 -9.96 -1.79 -9.71
C ARG A 25 -10.01 -1.69 -11.23
N ALA A 26 -8.96 -2.13 -11.93
CA ALA A 26 -8.87 -2.06 -13.39
C ALA A 26 -10.01 -2.82 -14.09
N THR A 27 -10.30 -4.03 -13.60
CA THR A 27 -11.39 -4.87 -14.12
C THR A 27 -12.77 -4.31 -13.79
N ARG A 28 -12.98 -3.81 -12.57
CA ARG A 28 -14.23 -3.13 -12.19
C ARG A 28 -14.48 -1.88 -13.04
N GLU A 29 -13.49 -1.00 -13.17
CA GLU A 29 -13.58 0.20 -14.00
C GLU A 29 -13.84 -0.13 -15.47
N PHE A 30 -13.30 -1.24 -15.98
CA PHE A 30 -13.60 -1.70 -17.35
C PHE A 30 -15.06 -2.12 -17.51
N VAL A 31 -15.64 -2.81 -16.51
CA VAL A 31 -17.07 -3.12 -16.46
C VAL A 31 -17.92 -1.85 -16.37
N ASP A 32 -17.52 -0.88 -15.54
CA ASP A 32 -18.23 0.38 -15.41
C ASP A 32 -18.22 1.19 -16.72
N ARG A 33 -17.10 1.18 -17.47
CA ARG A 33 -17.02 1.77 -18.83
C ARG A 33 -17.95 1.05 -19.81
N LEU A 34 -17.98 -0.28 -19.81
CA LEU A 34 -18.90 -1.06 -20.66
C LEU A 34 -20.36 -0.74 -20.35
N ARG A 35 -20.69 -0.52 -19.07
CA ARG A 35 -22.04 -0.12 -18.63
C ARG A 35 -22.36 1.30 -19.08
N ALA A 36 -21.44 2.25 -18.88
CA ALA A 36 -21.62 3.65 -19.27
C ALA A 36 -21.79 3.85 -20.78
N ASP A 37 -21.17 2.98 -21.58
CA ASP A 37 -21.26 2.99 -23.04
C ASP A 37 -22.44 2.15 -23.61
N ASP A 38 -23.34 1.65 -22.75
CA ASP A 38 -24.45 0.76 -23.14
C ASP A 38 -24.00 -0.51 -23.90
N ARG A 39 -22.78 -1.00 -23.64
CA ARG A 39 -22.22 -2.21 -24.29
C ARG A 39 -22.32 -3.47 -23.44
N LEU A 40 -22.56 -3.35 -22.13
CA LEU A 40 -22.52 -4.46 -21.17
C LEU A 40 -23.42 -5.65 -21.59
N GLU A 41 -24.64 -5.37 -22.06
CA GLU A 41 -25.59 -6.42 -22.47
C GLU A 41 -25.19 -7.18 -23.74
N ARG A 42 -24.30 -6.60 -24.55
CA ARG A 42 -23.79 -7.22 -25.79
C ARG A 42 -22.57 -8.10 -25.55
N VAL A 43 -22.01 -8.08 -24.35
CA VAL A 43 -20.79 -8.84 -24.03
C VAL A 43 -21.14 -10.32 -23.91
N ALA A 44 -20.44 -11.13 -24.70
CA ALA A 44 -20.51 -12.59 -24.69
C ALA A 44 -19.27 -13.22 -24.01
N ALA A 45 -18.11 -12.56 -24.11
CA ALA A 45 -16.88 -12.99 -23.46
C ALA A 45 -16.04 -11.80 -22.97
N ILE A 46 -15.33 -12.01 -21.87
CA ILE A 46 -14.35 -11.07 -21.31
C ILE A 46 -13.02 -11.80 -21.20
N GLU A 47 -11.95 -11.16 -21.67
CA GLU A 47 -10.59 -11.65 -21.55
C GLU A 47 -9.76 -10.67 -20.70
N VAL A 48 -8.97 -11.23 -19.79
CA VAL A 48 -8.02 -10.54 -18.92
C VAL A 48 -6.64 -11.12 -19.20
N HIS A 49 -5.76 -10.30 -19.76
CA HIS A 49 -4.38 -10.66 -20.05
C HIS A 49 -3.45 -9.94 -19.06
N LEU A 50 -2.62 -10.70 -18.37
CA LEU A 50 -1.68 -10.21 -17.36
C LEU A 50 -0.25 -10.34 -17.88
N TYR A 51 0.58 -9.31 -17.69
CA TYR A 51 1.95 -9.24 -18.21
C TYR A 51 2.97 -8.94 -17.12
N GLY A 52 4.25 -9.22 -17.42
CA GLY A 52 5.42 -8.85 -16.62
C GLY A 52 5.39 -9.39 -15.20
N SER A 53 5.68 -8.54 -14.20
CA SER A 53 5.68 -8.92 -12.79
C SER A 53 4.29 -9.34 -12.31
N LEU A 54 3.24 -8.71 -12.85
CA LEU A 54 1.85 -9.05 -12.55
C LEU A 54 1.50 -10.48 -12.96
N SER A 55 2.02 -10.92 -14.11
CA SER A 55 1.92 -12.30 -14.55
C SER A 55 2.77 -13.25 -13.69
N ALA A 56 4.03 -12.87 -13.45
CA ALA A 56 5.01 -13.72 -12.78
C ALA A 56 4.64 -14.09 -11.34
N THR A 57 4.08 -13.15 -10.58
CA THR A 57 3.75 -13.35 -9.16
C THR A 57 2.25 -13.36 -8.88
N GLY A 58 1.40 -13.15 -9.89
CA GLY A 58 -0.02 -12.87 -9.69
C GLY A 58 -0.79 -13.97 -8.96
N LYS A 59 -0.43 -15.25 -9.14
CA LYS A 59 -1.05 -16.35 -8.40
C LYS A 59 -0.76 -16.28 -6.89
N GLY A 60 0.46 -15.93 -6.51
CA GLY A 60 0.83 -15.73 -5.10
C GLY A 60 0.13 -14.51 -4.48
N HIS A 61 -0.18 -13.52 -5.30
CA HIS A 61 -0.90 -12.32 -4.91
C HIS A 61 -2.44 -12.40 -5.08
N ALA A 62 -2.97 -13.56 -5.47
CA ALA A 62 -4.38 -13.77 -5.78
C ALA A 62 -4.94 -12.78 -6.83
N THR A 63 -4.11 -12.34 -7.79
CA THR A 63 -4.48 -11.44 -8.89
C THR A 63 -5.62 -12.01 -9.73
N ASP A 64 -5.60 -13.32 -9.98
CA ASP A 64 -6.66 -14.03 -10.67
C ASP A 64 -8.02 -13.84 -9.98
N ARG A 65 -8.09 -14.10 -8.67
CA ARG A 65 -9.29 -13.93 -7.86
C ARG A 65 -9.71 -12.46 -7.79
N ALA A 66 -8.75 -11.55 -7.64
CA ALA A 66 -8.98 -10.12 -7.57
C ALA A 66 -9.61 -9.57 -8.87
N CYS A 67 -9.12 -10.01 -10.03
CA CYS A 67 -9.73 -9.69 -11.33
C CYS A 67 -11.17 -10.18 -11.41
N LEU A 68 -11.47 -11.40 -10.95
CA LEU A 68 -12.84 -11.93 -10.96
C LEU A 68 -13.78 -11.11 -10.07
N ILE A 69 -13.34 -10.73 -8.87
CA ILE A 69 -14.12 -9.89 -7.97
C ILE A 69 -14.37 -8.50 -8.60
N GLY A 70 -13.36 -7.91 -9.24
CA GLY A 70 -13.54 -6.65 -9.96
C GLY A 70 -14.52 -6.78 -11.13
N LEU A 71 -14.47 -7.88 -11.89
CA LEU A 71 -15.44 -8.17 -12.96
C LEU A 71 -16.87 -8.37 -12.44
N LEU A 72 -17.07 -8.74 -11.17
CA LEU A 72 -18.40 -8.72 -10.54
C LEU A 72 -18.91 -7.31 -10.26
N GLY A 73 -18.09 -6.28 -10.42
CA GLY A 73 -18.42 -4.87 -10.16
C GLY A 73 -18.20 -4.44 -8.72
N ILE A 74 -17.42 -5.18 -7.95
CA ILE A 74 -17.19 -4.91 -6.52
C ILE A 74 -15.98 -3.97 -6.35
N ASP A 75 -16.13 -2.95 -5.51
CA ASP A 75 -15.05 -2.01 -5.18
C ASP A 75 -14.06 -2.65 -4.17
N PRO A 76 -12.73 -2.54 -4.37
CA PRO A 76 -11.75 -3.02 -3.41
C PRO A 76 -11.94 -2.50 -1.98
N ALA A 77 -12.43 -1.28 -1.80
CA ALA A 77 -12.66 -0.69 -0.48
C ALA A 77 -13.82 -1.35 0.28
N GLU A 78 -14.80 -1.88 -0.44
CA GLU A 78 -16.00 -2.54 0.10
C GLU A 78 -15.88 -4.07 0.12
N ALA A 79 -14.80 -4.61 -0.43
CA ALA A 79 -14.61 -6.03 -0.58
C ALA A 79 -14.36 -6.71 0.77
N ASP A 80 -15.11 -7.77 1.04
CA ASP A 80 -14.80 -8.76 2.07
C ASP A 80 -14.35 -10.06 1.39
N PRO A 81 -13.04 -10.32 1.32
CA PRO A 81 -12.49 -11.50 0.65
C PRO A 81 -13.02 -12.83 1.20
N ALA A 82 -13.31 -12.90 2.50
CA ALA A 82 -13.85 -14.12 3.10
C ALA A 82 -15.28 -14.38 2.65
N ALA A 83 -16.12 -13.32 2.59
CA ALA A 83 -17.49 -13.42 2.11
C ALA A 83 -17.57 -13.70 0.60
N LEU A 84 -16.60 -13.20 -0.17
CA LEU A 84 -16.57 -13.32 -1.63
C LEU A 84 -15.92 -14.61 -2.15
N ALA A 85 -15.13 -15.30 -1.32
CA ALA A 85 -14.43 -16.51 -1.72
C ALA A 85 -15.37 -17.59 -2.31
N PRO A 86 -16.52 -17.93 -1.71
CA PRO A 86 -17.44 -18.92 -2.29
C PRO A 86 -17.98 -18.52 -3.66
N GLN A 87 -18.21 -17.22 -3.88
CA GLN A 87 -18.70 -16.72 -5.17
C GLN A 87 -17.63 -16.84 -6.27
N VAL A 88 -16.37 -16.53 -5.93
CA VAL A 88 -15.24 -16.72 -6.84
C VAL A 88 -15.04 -18.20 -7.17
N ASP A 89 -15.10 -19.08 -6.15
CA ASP A 89 -14.95 -20.51 -6.34
C ASP A 89 -16.08 -21.10 -7.22
N ASP A 90 -17.30 -20.57 -7.09
CA ASP A 90 -18.42 -20.95 -7.93
C ASP A 90 -18.22 -20.56 -9.41
N ILE A 91 -17.68 -19.37 -9.68
CA ILE A 91 -17.32 -18.94 -11.04
C ILE A 91 -16.31 -19.90 -11.66
N LEU A 92 -15.26 -20.25 -10.91
CA LEU A 92 -14.21 -21.15 -11.36
C LEU A 92 -14.74 -22.57 -11.62
N LEU A 93 -15.67 -23.05 -10.79
CA LEU A 93 -16.27 -24.38 -10.91
C LEU A 93 -17.30 -24.46 -12.05
N ARG A 94 -18.25 -23.52 -12.08
CA ARG A 94 -19.38 -23.53 -13.02
C ARG A 94 -19.06 -22.92 -14.38
N ARG A 95 -17.94 -22.20 -14.50
CA ARG A 95 -17.53 -21.48 -15.70
C ARG A 95 -18.59 -20.48 -16.19
N ARG A 96 -19.17 -19.77 -15.22
CA ARG A 96 -20.21 -18.76 -15.41
C ARG A 96 -19.84 -17.54 -14.59
N LEU A 97 -19.83 -16.36 -15.22
CA LEU A 97 -19.51 -15.09 -14.57
C LEU A 97 -20.69 -14.14 -14.73
N ARG A 98 -21.17 -13.57 -13.63
CA ARG A 98 -22.19 -12.52 -13.63
C ARG A 98 -21.53 -11.15 -13.72
N LEU A 99 -21.13 -10.77 -14.92
CA LEU A 99 -20.41 -9.54 -15.23
C LEU A 99 -21.17 -8.31 -14.72
N GLY A 100 -20.48 -7.51 -13.89
CA GLY A 100 -21.03 -6.32 -13.24
C GLY A 100 -22.28 -6.58 -12.40
N GLY A 101 -22.49 -7.82 -11.94
CA GLY A 101 -23.70 -8.22 -11.21
C GLY A 101 -24.98 -8.30 -12.06
N ALA A 102 -24.89 -8.09 -13.37
CA ALA A 102 -26.06 -7.97 -14.25
C ALA A 102 -26.11 -9.05 -15.33
N ARG A 103 -25.03 -9.19 -16.12
CA ARG A 103 -25.00 -10.03 -17.33
C ARG A 103 -24.28 -11.34 -17.07
N GLU A 104 -24.96 -12.47 -17.23
CA GLU A 104 -24.31 -13.78 -17.15
C GLU A 104 -23.62 -14.14 -18.47
N ILE A 105 -22.34 -14.52 -18.39
CA ILE A 105 -21.52 -14.95 -19.53
C ILE A 105 -20.76 -16.24 -19.23
N ASP A 106 -20.38 -16.96 -20.28
CA ASP A 106 -19.49 -18.10 -20.20
C ASP A 106 -18.07 -17.63 -19.82
N PHE A 107 -17.47 -18.26 -18.83
CA PHE A 107 -16.13 -17.89 -18.36
C PHE A 107 -15.24 -19.11 -18.15
N ASP A 108 -14.34 -19.38 -19.09
CA ASP A 108 -13.30 -20.41 -18.93
C ASP A 108 -11.99 -19.75 -18.46
N PRO A 109 -11.58 -19.93 -17.19
CA PRO A 109 -10.37 -19.30 -16.65
C PRO A 109 -9.11 -19.61 -17.47
N ALA A 110 -9.03 -20.80 -18.08
CA ALA A 110 -7.87 -21.18 -18.88
C ALA A 110 -7.74 -20.39 -20.19
N ARG A 111 -8.84 -19.82 -20.68
CA ARG A 111 -8.89 -19.04 -21.93
C ARG A 111 -9.02 -17.55 -21.68
N HIS A 112 -9.77 -17.18 -20.65
CA HIS A 112 -10.21 -15.81 -20.41
C HIS A 112 -9.38 -15.09 -19.34
N LEU A 113 -8.51 -15.80 -18.61
CA LEU A 113 -7.59 -15.20 -17.65
C LEU A 113 -6.17 -15.70 -17.93
N VAL A 114 -5.47 -14.99 -18.81
CA VAL A 114 -4.21 -15.45 -19.42
C VAL A 114 -3.02 -14.75 -18.79
N PHE A 115 -2.08 -15.55 -18.30
CA PHE A 115 -0.79 -15.10 -17.78
C PHE A 115 0.25 -15.22 -18.90
N HIS A 116 0.78 -14.08 -19.36
CA HIS A 116 1.75 -14.05 -20.44
C HIS A 116 3.19 -14.01 -19.93
N ASP A 117 4.09 -14.59 -20.72
CA ASP A 117 5.52 -14.35 -20.60
C ASP A 117 5.88 -13.02 -21.30
N GLY A 118 6.61 -12.16 -20.61
CA GLY A 118 7.03 -10.86 -21.12
C GLY A 118 6.22 -9.68 -20.57
N SER A 119 6.74 -8.46 -20.75
CA SER A 119 6.18 -7.23 -20.19
C SER A 119 5.64 -6.32 -21.29
N LEU A 120 4.64 -5.52 -20.93
CA LEU A 120 4.23 -4.39 -21.77
C LEU A 120 5.27 -3.24 -21.66
N PRO A 121 5.36 -2.34 -22.67
CA PRO A 121 6.49 -1.41 -22.77
C PRO A 121 6.58 -0.36 -21.68
N ALA A 122 5.45 0.09 -21.11
CA ALA A 122 5.46 1.25 -20.21
C ALA A 122 5.75 0.89 -18.75
N HIS A 123 5.25 -0.25 -18.27
CA HIS A 123 5.41 -0.67 -16.88
C HIS A 123 5.28 -2.20 -16.75
N PRO A 124 6.03 -2.85 -15.83
CA PRO A 124 6.04 -4.31 -15.71
C PRO A 124 4.72 -4.90 -15.19
N ASN A 125 3.88 -4.14 -14.48
CA ASN A 125 2.53 -4.57 -14.08
C ASN A 125 1.48 -4.19 -15.13
N GLY A 126 1.46 -4.88 -16.26
CA GLY A 126 0.55 -4.60 -17.38
C GLY A 126 -0.71 -5.46 -17.38
N LEU A 127 -1.85 -4.84 -17.71
CA LEU A 127 -3.14 -5.49 -17.95
C LEU A 127 -3.66 -5.12 -19.34
N HIS A 128 -4.20 -6.10 -20.07
CA HIS A 128 -4.98 -5.89 -21.28
C HIS A 128 -6.34 -6.58 -21.13
N LEU A 129 -7.39 -5.76 -21.09
CA LEU A 129 -8.77 -6.18 -20.89
C LEU A 129 -9.50 -6.09 -22.22
N ARG A 130 -10.25 -7.12 -22.59
CA ARG A 130 -11.00 -7.19 -23.85
C ARG A 130 -12.41 -7.68 -23.61
N ALA A 131 -13.38 -7.06 -24.28
CA ALA A 131 -14.77 -7.48 -24.29
C ALA A 131 -15.17 -7.85 -25.72
N LEU A 132 -15.78 -9.02 -25.89
CA LEU A 132 -16.15 -9.57 -27.18
C LEU A 132 -17.67 -9.79 -27.25
N ASP A 133 -18.27 -9.64 -28.44
CA ASP A 133 -19.67 -10.00 -28.70
C ASP A 133 -19.83 -11.49 -29.08
N ASP A 134 -21.07 -11.91 -29.37
CA ASP A 134 -21.40 -13.29 -29.70
C ASP A 134 -20.71 -13.80 -30.98
N ASP A 135 -20.31 -12.90 -31.89
CA ASP A 135 -19.55 -13.22 -33.11
C ASP A 135 -18.03 -13.26 -32.86
N GLY A 136 -17.58 -13.00 -31.63
CA GLY A 136 -16.18 -12.86 -31.26
C GLY A 136 -15.54 -11.54 -31.70
N ARG A 137 -16.33 -10.53 -32.05
CA ARG A 137 -15.81 -9.20 -32.43
C ARG A 137 -15.55 -8.34 -31.20
N LEU A 138 -14.50 -7.52 -31.29
CA LEU A 138 -14.11 -6.62 -30.21
C LEU A 138 -15.14 -5.51 -30.00
N LEU A 139 -15.74 -5.48 -28.81
CA LEU A 139 -16.64 -4.42 -28.36
C LEU A 139 -15.88 -3.28 -27.70
N ALA A 140 -14.89 -3.61 -26.87
CA ALA A 140 -14.02 -2.67 -26.19
C ALA A 140 -12.71 -3.34 -25.79
N GLU A 141 -11.66 -2.55 -25.67
CA GLU A 141 -10.41 -2.95 -25.03
C GLU A 141 -9.85 -1.84 -24.16
N ARG A 142 -9.03 -2.23 -23.19
CA ARG A 142 -8.30 -1.32 -22.31
C ARG A 142 -6.94 -1.90 -22.00
N VAL A 143 -5.88 -1.16 -22.28
CA VAL A 143 -4.54 -1.46 -21.79
C VAL A 143 -4.20 -0.48 -20.67
N CYS A 144 -3.86 -1.00 -19.50
CA CYS A 144 -3.58 -0.20 -18.32
C CYS A 144 -2.50 -0.86 -17.45
N TYR A 145 -1.96 -0.08 -16.52
CA TYR A 145 -0.84 -0.46 -15.68
C TYR A 145 -1.14 -0.23 -14.21
N SER A 146 -0.78 -1.19 -13.36
CA SER A 146 -0.88 -1.06 -11.90
C SER A 146 0.43 -0.53 -11.32
N VAL A 147 0.49 0.77 -11.05
CA VAL A 147 1.73 1.54 -10.79
C VAL A 147 2.06 1.69 -9.29
N GLY A 148 1.53 0.82 -8.44
CA GLY A 148 1.75 0.86 -6.99
C GLY A 148 0.69 1.66 -6.22
N GLY A 149 0.55 1.39 -4.92
CA GLY A 149 -0.46 1.99 -4.05
C GLY A 149 -1.92 1.74 -4.47
N GLY A 150 -2.18 0.78 -5.36
CA GLY A 150 -3.51 0.49 -5.90
C GLY A 150 -3.98 1.45 -6.99
N PHE A 151 -3.06 2.27 -7.54
CA PHE A 151 -3.35 3.16 -8.67
C PHE A 151 -3.24 2.39 -9.99
N VAL A 152 -4.15 2.72 -10.90
CA VAL A 152 -4.19 2.18 -12.25
C VAL A 152 -4.12 3.35 -13.23
N VAL A 153 -3.21 3.26 -14.19
CA VAL A 153 -3.00 4.29 -15.21
C VAL A 153 -3.21 3.68 -16.58
N ASP A 154 -4.04 4.32 -17.41
CA ASP A 154 -4.26 3.87 -18.78
C ASP A 154 -3.01 4.10 -19.62
N GLN A 155 -2.76 3.24 -20.62
CA GLN A 155 -1.59 3.37 -21.48
C GLN A 155 -1.52 4.74 -22.19
N ALA A 156 -2.67 5.32 -22.50
CA ALA A 156 -2.75 6.64 -23.12
C ALA A 156 -2.28 7.78 -22.20
N ASP A 157 -2.36 7.59 -20.87
CA ASP A 157 -2.09 8.63 -19.87
C ASP A 157 -0.73 8.46 -19.17
N PHE A 158 -0.02 7.35 -19.40
CA PHE A 158 1.18 6.94 -18.65
C PHE A 158 2.32 7.98 -18.64
N ASN A 159 2.45 8.78 -19.71
CA ASN A 159 3.47 9.83 -19.83
C ASN A 159 2.86 11.24 -19.84
N THR A 160 1.71 11.42 -19.19
CA THR A 160 1.00 12.70 -19.15
C THR A 160 0.77 13.16 -17.71
N ASP A 161 0.55 14.45 -17.52
CA ASP A 161 0.14 15.03 -16.22
C ASP A 161 -1.19 14.47 -15.68
N ARG A 162 -1.90 13.64 -16.47
CA ARG A 162 -3.15 12.95 -16.09
C ARG A 162 -2.93 11.63 -15.35
N ALA A 163 -1.69 11.20 -15.15
CA ALA A 163 -1.37 9.97 -14.43
C ALA A 163 -1.73 10.03 -12.92
N LEU A 164 -1.93 11.24 -12.37
CA LEU A 164 -2.28 11.46 -10.97
C LEU A 164 -3.61 12.21 -10.82
N PRO A 165 -4.35 12.02 -9.70
CA PRO A 165 -5.59 12.72 -9.43
C PRO A 165 -5.44 14.25 -9.52
N GLY A 166 -6.39 14.87 -10.20
CA GLY A 166 -6.37 16.29 -10.54
C GLY A 166 -6.82 17.25 -9.42
N ASN A 167 -6.55 16.97 -8.15
CA ASN A 167 -7.14 17.74 -7.06
C ASN A 167 -6.61 19.19 -7.04
N PRO A 168 -7.47 20.21 -7.02
CA PRO A 168 -7.05 21.60 -6.83
C PRO A 168 -6.53 21.77 -5.41
N THR A 169 -5.28 22.23 -5.26
CA THR A 169 -4.66 22.45 -3.95
C THR A 169 -4.01 23.83 -3.86
N PRO A 170 -4.32 24.65 -2.83
CA PRO A 170 -3.81 26.00 -2.66
C PRO A 170 -2.29 26.07 -2.47
N TYR A 171 -1.70 25.04 -1.85
CA TYR A 171 -0.28 24.97 -1.54
C TYR A 171 0.33 23.69 -2.15
N PRO A 172 0.42 23.61 -3.49
CA PRO A 172 1.03 22.44 -4.12
C PRO A 172 2.53 22.39 -3.81
N PHE A 173 3.05 21.21 -3.50
CA PHE A 173 4.47 20.98 -3.27
C PHE A 173 4.97 19.77 -4.05
N HIS A 174 6.21 19.84 -4.54
CA HIS A 174 6.85 18.78 -5.30
C HIS A 174 8.20 18.36 -4.70
N SER A 175 8.74 19.10 -3.72
CA SER A 175 9.94 18.73 -2.98
C SER A 175 9.79 19.04 -1.49
N ALA A 176 10.62 18.43 -0.65
CA ALA A 176 10.69 18.71 0.78
C ALA A 176 11.10 20.17 1.02
N GLU A 177 12.07 20.68 0.23
CA GLU A 177 12.44 22.10 0.26
C GLU A 177 11.25 23.02 -0.04
N GLU A 178 10.46 22.71 -1.06
CA GLU A 178 9.26 23.48 -1.42
C GLU A 178 8.19 23.41 -0.31
N LEU A 179 7.96 22.22 0.26
CA LEU A 179 7.03 22.01 1.36
C LEU A 179 7.39 22.88 2.58
N LEU A 180 8.66 22.86 2.99
CA LEU A 180 9.17 23.66 4.11
C LEU A 180 9.07 25.16 3.82
N ARG A 181 9.48 25.58 2.62
CA ARG A 181 9.40 26.97 2.17
C ARG A 181 7.95 27.47 2.21
N LEU A 182 6.98 26.67 1.77
CA LEU A 182 5.56 27.02 1.81
C LEU A 182 5.06 27.10 3.26
N CYS A 183 5.48 26.19 4.14
CA CYS A 183 5.13 26.26 5.56
C CYS A 183 5.62 27.57 6.19
N HIS A 184 6.89 27.93 5.97
CA HIS A 184 7.48 29.18 6.46
C HIS A 184 6.81 30.42 5.85
N GLN A 185 6.56 30.43 4.54
CA GLN A 185 5.92 31.54 3.83
C GLN A 185 4.48 31.83 4.32
N HIS A 186 3.76 30.79 4.72
CA HIS A 186 2.36 30.88 5.16
C HIS A 186 2.19 30.74 6.67
N GLU A 187 3.28 30.81 7.43
CA GLU A 187 3.30 30.71 8.90
C GLU A 187 2.66 29.43 9.46
N PHE A 188 2.65 28.35 8.67
CA PHE A 188 2.27 27.02 9.14
C PHE A 188 3.36 26.48 10.05
N LYS A 189 2.98 26.12 11.28
CA LYS A 189 3.93 25.60 12.28
C LYS A 189 4.23 24.13 12.10
N ARG A 190 3.37 23.42 11.37
CA ARG A 190 3.39 21.97 11.16
C ARG A 190 3.11 21.65 9.70
N ILE A 191 3.65 20.54 9.21
CA ILE A 191 3.35 20.05 7.86
C ILE A 191 1.88 19.66 7.76
N SER A 192 1.31 19.12 8.83
CA SER A 192 -0.13 18.83 8.91
C SER A 192 -1.03 20.05 8.73
N ASP A 193 -0.60 21.25 9.14
CA ASP A 193 -1.37 22.49 8.94
C ASP A 193 -1.51 22.81 7.44
N LEU A 194 -0.41 22.66 6.67
CA LEU A 194 -0.42 22.84 5.21
C LEU A 194 -1.27 21.77 4.51
N MET A 195 -1.11 20.50 4.91
CA MET A 195 -1.91 19.40 4.35
C MET A 195 -3.39 19.57 4.64
N TRP A 196 -3.76 19.99 5.85
CA TRP A 196 -5.13 20.31 6.21
C TRP A 196 -5.72 21.39 5.31
N ALA A 197 -4.97 22.48 5.08
CA ALA A 197 -5.41 23.55 4.19
C ALA A 197 -5.55 23.10 2.74
N ASN A 198 -4.71 22.16 2.29
CA ASN A 198 -4.84 21.54 0.97
C ASN A 198 -6.08 20.65 0.86
N GLU A 199 -6.39 19.84 1.87
CA GLU A 199 -7.59 18.99 1.88
C GLU A 199 -8.89 19.80 1.92
N LEU A 200 -8.90 20.93 2.63
CA LEU A 200 -10.05 21.84 2.69
C LEU A 200 -10.45 22.43 1.33
N ALA A 201 -9.57 22.37 0.32
CA ALA A 201 -9.87 22.86 -1.02
C ALA A 201 -10.82 21.93 -1.80
N VAL A 202 -10.94 20.67 -1.39
CA VAL A 202 -11.74 19.64 -2.05
C VAL A 202 -12.80 19.01 -1.16
N ARG A 203 -12.68 19.14 0.17
CA ARG A 203 -13.58 18.54 1.16
C ARG A 203 -13.88 19.52 2.29
N SER A 204 -15.03 19.36 2.93
CA SER A 204 -15.34 20.09 4.16
C SER A 204 -14.51 19.55 5.34
N ALA A 205 -14.31 20.38 6.37
CA ALA A 205 -13.62 19.96 7.59
C ALA A 205 -14.24 18.69 8.22
N ALA A 206 -15.57 18.60 8.23
CA ALA A 206 -16.28 17.44 8.79
C ALA A 206 -15.98 16.14 8.02
N GLU A 207 -15.88 16.21 6.69
CA GLU A 207 -15.51 15.06 5.85
C GLU A 207 -14.06 14.65 6.08
N ILE A 208 -13.14 15.61 6.26
CA ILE A 208 -11.73 15.31 6.53
C ILE A 208 -11.59 14.61 7.89
N HIS A 209 -12.17 15.17 8.95
CA HIS A 209 -12.17 14.55 10.29
C HIS A 209 -12.75 13.12 10.24
N ALA A 210 -13.93 12.96 9.64
CA ALA A 210 -14.59 11.66 9.54
C ALA A 210 -13.76 10.65 8.74
N GLY A 211 -13.15 11.08 7.64
CA GLY A 211 -12.30 10.22 6.81
C GLY A 211 -11.02 9.79 7.54
N LEU A 212 -10.34 10.70 8.23
CA LEU A 212 -9.13 10.39 9.00
C LEU A 212 -9.44 9.47 10.18
N ALA A 213 -10.54 9.71 10.89
CA ALA A 213 -11.03 8.82 11.93
C ALA A 213 -11.33 7.41 11.37
N HIS A 214 -12.01 7.33 10.22
CA HIS A 214 -12.30 6.05 9.57
C HIS A 214 -11.03 5.29 9.17
N ILE A 215 -10.02 5.97 8.61
CA ILE A 215 -8.71 5.37 8.31
C ILE A 215 -8.10 4.76 9.58
N TRP A 216 -8.11 5.51 10.68
CA TRP A 216 -7.55 5.03 11.93
C TRP A 216 -8.35 3.85 12.51
N ASP A 217 -9.68 3.89 12.44
CA ASP A 217 -10.55 2.80 12.88
C ASP A 217 -10.31 1.51 12.08
N GLU A 218 -10.13 1.59 10.76
CA GLU A 218 -9.80 0.43 9.93
C GLU A 218 -8.39 -0.11 10.22
N MET A 219 -7.41 0.76 10.47
CA MET A 219 -6.07 0.36 10.93
C MET A 219 -6.13 -0.41 12.26
N GLN A 220 -6.86 0.12 13.24
CA GLN A 220 -7.06 -0.54 14.54
C GLN A 220 -7.83 -1.85 14.40
N ALA A 221 -8.85 -1.90 13.54
CA ALA A 221 -9.61 -3.12 13.26
C ALA A 221 -8.72 -4.20 12.62
N CYS A 222 -7.82 -3.82 11.71
CA CYS A 222 -6.82 -4.71 11.13
C CYS A 222 -5.91 -5.31 12.21
N VAL A 223 -5.36 -4.46 13.09
CA VAL A 223 -4.57 -4.94 14.24
C VAL A 223 -5.38 -5.93 15.08
N ARG A 224 -6.60 -5.59 15.51
CA ARG A 224 -7.44 -6.49 16.32
C ARG A 224 -7.64 -7.86 15.67
N ARG A 225 -7.99 -7.91 14.38
CA ARG A 225 -8.12 -9.18 13.65
C ARG A 225 -6.82 -9.98 13.63
N GLY A 226 -5.68 -9.31 13.43
CA GLY A 226 -4.37 -9.97 13.44
C GLY A 226 -3.95 -10.51 14.81
N LEU A 227 -4.40 -9.88 15.90
CA LEU A 227 -4.19 -10.37 17.26
C LEU A 227 -5.04 -11.60 17.60
N GLU A 228 -6.18 -11.78 16.96
CA GLU A 228 -7.16 -12.85 17.25
C GLU A 228 -7.03 -14.05 16.30
N THR A 229 -6.66 -13.82 15.04
CA THR A 229 -6.70 -14.84 14.00
C THR A 229 -5.49 -15.77 14.09
N GLU A 230 -5.70 -16.98 14.55
CA GLU A 230 -4.69 -18.03 14.55
C GLU A 230 -4.61 -18.77 13.20
N GLY A 231 -3.51 -19.52 12.99
CA GLY A 231 -3.37 -20.43 11.86
C GLY A 231 -2.09 -20.26 11.06
N THR A 232 -2.12 -20.75 9.83
CA THR A 232 -1.00 -20.74 8.88
C THR A 232 -1.40 -19.90 7.67
N LEU A 233 -0.47 -19.05 7.21
CA LEU A 233 -0.68 -18.19 6.05
C LEU A 233 -0.80 -19.01 4.76
N PRO A 234 -1.62 -18.55 3.79
CA PRO A 234 -1.78 -19.23 2.50
C PRO A 234 -0.50 -19.15 1.65
N GLY A 235 -0.49 -19.75 0.45
CA GLY A 235 0.65 -19.64 -0.48
C GLY A 235 1.76 -20.70 -0.34
N GLY A 236 1.58 -21.71 0.51
CA GLY A 236 2.43 -22.92 0.50
C GLY A 236 3.70 -22.87 1.35
N LEU A 237 4.13 -21.68 1.82
CA LEU A 237 5.31 -21.55 2.70
C LEU A 237 5.10 -22.08 4.13
N LYS A 238 3.86 -22.40 4.50
CA LYS A 238 3.48 -22.88 5.84
C LYS A 238 3.92 -21.94 6.98
N VAL A 239 4.01 -20.64 6.71
CA VAL A 239 4.34 -19.62 7.72
C VAL A 239 3.22 -19.53 8.75
N ARG A 240 3.53 -19.80 10.02
CA ARG A 240 2.56 -19.68 11.12
C ARG A 240 2.38 -18.21 11.50
N ARG A 241 1.14 -17.81 11.74
CA ARG A 241 0.84 -16.50 12.36
C ARG A 241 1.40 -16.43 13.78
N ARG A 242 2.17 -15.37 14.07
CA ARG A 242 2.90 -15.16 15.32
C ARG A 242 2.18 -14.17 16.23
N ALA A 243 1.43 -13.23 15.67
CA ALA A 243 0.82 -12.14 16.43
C ALA A 243 -0.08 -12.62 17.60
N PRO A 244 -1.00 -13.60 17.43
CA PRO A 244 -1.86 -14.03 18.55
C PRO A 244 -1.09 -14.64 19.73
N MET A 245 -0.02 -15.38 19.45
CA MET A 245 0.82 -15.96 20.49
C MET A 245 1.63 -14.89 21.22
N LEU A 246 2.21 -13.93 20.48
CA LEU A 246 2.96 -12.83 21.06
C LEU A 246 2.05 -11.93 21.91
N TYR A 247 0.83 -11.65 21.46
CA TYR A 247 -0.17 -10.89 22.21
C TYR A 247 -0.49 -11.51 23.57
N ARG A 248 -0.75 -12.83 23.61
CA ARG A 248 -0.96 -13.55 24.88
C ARG A 248 0.24 -13.40 25.82
N ARG A 249 1.46 -13.60 25.29
CA ARG A 249 2.69 -13.47 26.09
C ARG A 249 2.90 -12.06 26.65
N LEU A 250 2.64 -11.02 25.86
CA LEU A 250 2.82 -9.63 26.32
C LEU A 250 1.80 -9.25 27.39
N ASN A 251 0.55 -9.70 27.26
CA ASN A 251 -0.46 -9.50 28.30
C ASN A 251 -0.16 -10.32 29.58
N GLU A 252 0.42 -11.51 29.45
CA GLU A 252 0.88 -12.32 30.59
C GLU A 252 2.14 -11.72 31.25
N ALA A 253 3.04 -11.10 30.48
CA ALA A 253 4.30 -10.55 30.98
C ALA A 253 4.16 -9.24 31.76
N ASP A 254 3.04 -8.52 31.60
CA ASP A 254 2.62 -7.40 32.43
C ASP A 254 2.39 -7.79 33.92
N SER A 255 2.53 -9.09 34.25
CA SER A 255 2.46 -9.67 35.60
C SER A 255 3.75 -9.57 36.44
N GLY A 256 4.79 -8.84 35.99
CA GLY A 256 5.90 -8.41 36.88
C GLY A 256 7.28 -9.04 36.65
N ASN A 257 7.73 -9.25 35.41
CA ASN A 257 9.10 -9.71 35.12
C ASN A 257 9.99 -8.57 34.57
N LEU A 258 11.16 -8.32 35.19
CA LEU A 258 12.02 -7.14 34.95
C LEU A 258 12.62 -7.05 33.52
N ILE A 259 12.78 -8.19 32.84
CA ILE A 259 13.22 -8.24 31.43
C ILE A 259 12.07 -7.81 30.49
N ALA A 260 10.82 -8.14 30.84
CA ALA A 260 9.63 -7.73 30.09
C ALA A 260 9.34 -6.21 30.22
N SER A 261 9.76 -5.57 31.31
CA SER A 261 9.53 -4.13 31.53
C SER A 261 10.46 -3.20 30.76
N THR A 262 11.65 -3.66 30.33
CA THR A 262 12.67 -2.77 29.72
C THR A 262 12.57 -2.68 28.19
N LEU A 263 12.00 -3.69 27.53
CA LEU A 263 11.81 -3.75 26.07
C LEU A 263 10.33 -3.79 25.63
N GLY A 264 9.38 -3.78 26.58
CA GLY A 264 7.97 -4.03 26.29
C GLY A 264 7.37 -3.11 25.23
N ALA A 265 7.75 -1.83 25.18
CA ALA A 265 7.24 -0.92 24.15
C ALA A 265 7.67 -1.33 22.72
N MET A 266 8.87 -1.88 22.56
CA MET A 266 9.36 -2.38 21.26
C MET A 266 8.63 -3.67 20.87
N ASP A 267 8.42 -4.59 21.82
CA ASP A 267 7.68 -5.83 21.54
C ASP A 267 6.22 -5.56 21.13
N TRP A 268 5.59 -4.54 21.70
CA TRP A 268 4.26 -4.08 21.28
C TRP A 268 4.26 -3.52 19.85
N VAL A 269 5.29 -2.76 19.47
CA VAL A 269 5.45 -2.25 18.10
C VAL A 269 5.61 -3.40 17.10
N ASP A 270 6.48 -4.35 17.41
CA ASP A 270 6.65 -5.55 16.60
C ASP A 270 5.33 -6.32 16.48
N LEU A 271 4.61 -6.50 17.59
CA LEU A 271 3.31 -7.16 17.60
C LEU A 271 2.30 -6.48 16.66
N TRP A 272 2.14 -5.16 16.71
CA TRP A 272 1.19 -4.45 15.86
C TRP A 272 1.57 -4.54 14.38
N ALA A 273 2.85 -4.40 14.05
CA ALA A 273 3.34 -4.55 12.68
C ALA A 273 3.13 -5.99 12.16
N LEU A 274 3.45 -7.00 12.98
CA LEU A 274 3.20 -8.40 12.66
C LEU A 274 1.70 -8.67 12.44
N ALA A 275 0.84 -8.16 13.32
CA ALA A 275 -0.61 -8.36 13.23
C ALA A 275 -1.17 -7.85 11.89
N VAL A 276 -0.80 -6.62 11.49
CA VAL A 276 -1.25 -6.04 10.22
C VAL A 276 -0.71 -6.82 9.03
N ASN A 277 0.58 -7.17 9.02
CA ASN A 277 1.16 -7.85 7.86
C ASN A 277 0.75 -9.33 7.74
N GLU A 278 0.41 -9.99 8.85
CA GLU A 278 -0.19 -11.33 8.85
C GLU A 278 -1.63 -11.30 8.34
N GLU A 279 -2.42 -10.28 8.71
CA GLU A 279 -3.74 -10.03 8.10
C GLU A 279 -3.64 -9.76 6.60
N ASN A 280 -2.69 -8.89 6.20
CA ASN A 280 -2.44 -8.61 4.80
C ASN A 280 -2.10 -9.87 4.01
N ALA A 281 -1.15 -10.66 4.49
CA ALA A 281 -0.70 -11.89 3.82
C ALA A 281 -1.81 -12.95 3.67
N ALA A 282 -2.82 -12.91 4.54
CA ALA A 282 -3.99 -13.78 4.47
C ALA A 282 -5.10 -13.25 3.55
N GLY A 283 -4.92 -12.08 2.94
CA GLY A 283 -5.95 -11.43 2.11
C GLY A 283 -7.03 -10.72 2.92
N GLY A 284 -6.76 -10.36 4.18
CA GLY A 284 -7.69 -9.60 5.01
C GLY A 284 -7.85 -8.15 4.56
N ARG A 285 -8.76 -7.41 5.22
CA ARG A 285 -8.87 -5.95 5.02
C ARG A 285 -7.67 -5.23 5.62
N VAL A 286 -7.08 -4.32 4.86
CA VAL A 286 -5.91 -3.51 5.25
C VAL A 286 -6.06 -2.07 4.75
N VAL A 287 -5.29 -1.14 5.31
CA VAL A 287 -5.16 0.23 4.77
C VAL A 287 -3.77 0.38 4.15
N THR A 288 -3.69 0.89 2.92
CA THR A 288 -2.39 1.17 2.28
C THR A 288 -1.59 2.20 3.08
N ALA A 289 -0.28 1.99 3.25
CA ALA A 289 0.57 2.96 3.96
C ALA A 289 2.06 2.90 3.56
N PRO A 290 2.46 3.24 2.31
CA PRO A 290 1.65 3.67 1.18
C PRO A 290 1.20 2.50 0.27
N THR A 291 1.57 1.27 0.63
CA THR A 291 1.22 0.03 -0.07
C THR A 291 0.88 -1.05 0.97
N ASN A 292 0.20 -2.11 0.53
CA ASN A 292 -0.21 -3.24 1.37
C ASN A 292 0.99 -3.95 2.00
N GLY A 293 2.08 -4.13 1.24
CA GLY A 293 3.29 -4.79 1.72
C GLY A 293 4.00 -4.06 2.86
N ALA A 294 3.75 -2.75 3.00
CA ALA A 294 4.31 -1.87 4.03
C ALA A 294 3.23 -1.38 5.04
N ALA A 295 2.03 -1.97 5.01
CA ALA A 295 0.87 -1.47 5.72
C ALA A 295 0.99 -1.51 7.25
N GLY A 296 1.91 -2.30 7.82
CA GLY A 296 2.06 -2.42 9.27
C GLY A 296 2.80 -1.26 9.92
N ILE A 297 3.62 -0.51 9.18
CA ILE A 297 4.58 0.44 9.77
C ILE A 297 3.89 1.66 10.37
N VAL A 298 3.11 2.36 9.54
CA VAL A 298 2.38 3.57 9.96
C VAL A 298 1.43 3.29 11.13
N PRO A 299 0.57 2.25 11.13
CA PRO A 299 -0.31 1.98 12.25
C PRO A 299 0.42 1.45 13.49
N ALA A 300 1.50 0.68 13.36
CA ALA A 300 2.26 0.22 14.54
C ALA A 300 2.89 1.40 15.30
N VAL A 301 3.46 2.36 14.57
CA VAL A 301 4.04 3.57 15.16
C VAL A 301 2.95 4.50 15.72
N LEU A 302 1.78 4.57 15.07
CA LEU A 302 0.64 5.32 15.60
C LEU A 302 0.05 4.69 16.86
N HIS A 303 -0.04 3.36 16.94
CA HIS A 303 -0.41 2.64 18.17
C HIS A 303 0.59 2.89 19.30
N TYR A 304 1.89 2.94 18.98
CA TYR A 304 2.92 3.30 19.95
C TYR A 304 2.69 4.71 20.50
N TYR A 305 2.48 5.69 19.63
CA TYR A 305 2.15 7.05 20.05
C TYR A 305 0.88 7.08 20.90
N ALA A 306 -0.21 6.46 20.44
CA ALA A 306 -1.50 6.42 21.12
C ALA A 306 -1.43 5.76 22.51
N ARG A 307 -0.58 4.74 22.67
CA ARG A 307 -0.45 4.00 23.93
C ARG A 307 0.44 4.72 24.95
N TYR A 308 1.54 5.34 24.51
CA TYR A 308 2.60 5.81 25.42
C TYR A 308 2.72 7.33 25.51
N ALA A 309 2.12 8.10 24.59
CA ALA A 309 2.14 9.56 24.67
C ALA A 309 0.95 10.07 25.52
N PRO A 310 1.19 10.93 26.54
CA PRO A 310 0.11 11.46 27.38
C PRO A 310 -0.94 12.33 26.66
N ARG A 311 -0.67 12.76 25.42
CA ARG A 311 -1.49 13.71 24.64
C ARG A 311 -1.88 13.18 23.26
N ALA A 312 -2.14 11.88 23.13
CA ALA A 312 -2.63 11.29 21.89
C ALA A 312 -4.15 11.46 21.75
N ASP A 313 -4.60 12.70 21.58
CA ASP A 313 -6.00 13.01 21.26
C ASP A 313 -6.29 12.83 19.75
N ALA A 314 -7.57 13.00 19.38
CA ALA A 314 -8.01 12.83 18.00
C ALA A 314 -7.28 13.79 17.03
N GLU A 315 -7.04 15.04 17.45
CA GLU A 315 -6.31 16.01 16.65
C GLU A 315 -4.86 15.54 16.39
N ALA A 316 -4.19 15.00 17.41
CA ALA A 316 -2.85 14.47 17.23
C ALA A 316 -2.80 13.28 16.27
N ILE A 317 -3.80 12.39 16.30
CA ILE A 317 -3.92 11.28 15.35
C ILE A 317 -4.12 11.80 13.92
N GLU A 318 -4.96 12.80 13.73
CA GLU A 318 -5.19 13.42 12.42
C GLU A 318 -3.92 14.09 11.88
N ARG A 319 -3.20 14.85 12.73
CA ARG A 319 -1.91 15.45 12.35
C ARG A 319 -0.89 14.40 11.94
N TYR A 320 -0.80 13.30 12.67
CA TYR A 320 0.09 12.19 12.32
C TYR A 320 -0.21 11.66 10.90
N LEU A 321 -1.48 11.40 10.59
CA LEU A 321 -1.88 10.89 9.28
C LEU A 321 -1.62 11.91 8.16
N LEU A 322 -1.92 13.20 8.40
CA LEU A 322 -1.67 14.27 7.42
C LEU A 322 -0.18 14.42 7.10
N THR A 323 0.68 14.42 8.12
CA THR A 323 2.14 14.55 7.93
C THR A 323 2.73 13.31 7.30
N ALA A 324 2.28 12.11 7.70
CA ALA A 324 2.67 10.87 7.05
C ALA A 324 2.29 10.90 5.56
N ALA A 325 1.11 11.41 5.20
CA ALA A 325 0.72 11.55 3.80
C ALA A 325 1.61 12.53 3.03
N ALA A 326 1.94 13.70 3.58
CA ALA A 326 2.81 14.66 2.91
C ALA A 326 4.15 14.03 2.48
N ILE A 327 4.79 13.30 3.40
CA ILE A 327 6.06 12.59 3.15
C ILE A 327 5.86 11.48 2.11
N GLY A 328 4.78 10.71 2.22
CA GLY A 328 4.48 9.65 1.25
C GLY A 328 4.21 10.19 -0.16
N ILE A 329 3.61 11.37 -0.27
CA ILE A 329 3.39 12.08 -1.53
C ILE A 329 4.74 12.47 -2.16
N LEU A 330 5.68 13.01 -1.37
CA LEU A 330 7.02 13.33 -1.85
C LEU A 330 7.75 12.11 -2.43
N CYS A 331 7.72 10.97 -1.72
CA CYS A 331 8.32 9.72 -2.21
C CYS A 331 7.66 9.24 -3.51
N LYS A 332 6.33 9.32 -3.60
CA LYS A 332 5.59 8.89 -4.78
C LYS A 332 5.83 9.79 -6.00
N LEU A 333 5.87 11.10 -5.82
CA LEU A 333 6.04 12.07 -6.91
C LEU A 333 7.43 12.02 -7.53
N ASN A 334 8.47 11.85 -6.70
CA ASN A 334 9.86 12.05 -7.13
C ASN A 334 10.66 10.76 -7.34
N ALA A 335 10.10 9.60 -6.95
CA ALA A 335 10.69 8.28 -7.16
C ALA A 335 9.63 7.28 -7.62
N SER A 336 9.21 6.38 -6.74
CA SER A 336 8.06 5.48 -6.89
C SER A 336 7.80 4.81 -5.54
N ILE A 337 6.58 4.33 -5.35
CA ILE A 337 6.19 3.45 -4.22
C ILE A 337 5.93 2.01 -4.69
N SER A 338 6.35 1.66 -5.89
CA SER A 338 6.19 0.34 -6.51
C SER A 338 7.43 -0.53 -6.26
N GLY A 339 7.24 -1.69 -5.63
CA GLY A 339 8.29 -2.69 -5.47
C GLY A 339 8.85 -3.20 -6.81
N ALA A 340 8.04 -3.14 -7.88
CA ALA A 340 8.42 -3.51 -9.22
C ALA A 340 9.32 -2.48 -9.94
N GLU A 341 9.39 -1.23 -9.45
CA GLU A 341 10.19 -0.16 -10.06
C GLU A 341 11.45 0.15 -9.26
N VAL A 342 11.30 0.34 -7.95
CA VAL A 342 12.39 0.81 -7.08
C VAL A 342 12.75 -0.15 -5.95
N GLY A 343 12.13 -1.34 -5.90
CA GLY A 343 12.34 -2.30 -4.82
C GLY A 343 11.63 -1.92 -3.52
N CYS A 344 11.93 -2.65 -2.45
CA CYS A 344 11.21 -2.54 -1.18
C CYS A 344 11.57 -1.27 -0.42
N GLN A 345 12.65 -0.59 -0.79
CA GLN A 345 12.96 0.76 -0.34
C GLN A 345 11.84 1.76 -0.70
N GLY A 346 11.16 1.62 -1.85
CA GLY A 346 10.03 2.48 -2.21
C GLY A 346 8.75 2.17 -1.44
N GLU A 347 8.66 0.97 -0.87
CA GLU A 347 7.51 0.50 -0.12
C GLU A 347 7.72 0.69 1.39
N VAL A 348 8.58 -0.16 1.98
CA VAL A 348 8.92 -0.17 3.40
C VAL A 348 9.75 1.05 3.79
N GLY A 349 10.68 1.48 2.92
CA GLY A 349 11.49 2.68 3.18
C GLY A 349 10.64 3.94 3.20
N SER A 350 9.76 4.13 2.21
CA SER A 350 8.78 5.23 2.21
C SER A 350 7.88 5.19 3.44
N ALA A 351 7.32 4.02 3.81
CA ALA A 351 6.48 3.90 5.01
C ALA A 351 7.25 4.23 6.31
N CYS A 352 8.53 3.85 6.39
CA CYS A 352 9.42 4.19 7.49
C CYS A 352 9.62 5.71 7.59
N ALA A 353 9.89 6.38 6.47
CA ALA A 353 10.02 7.84 6.39
C ALA A 353 8.71 8.54 6.80
N MET A 354 7.57 8.07 6.27
CA MET A 354 6.23 8.58 6.60
C MET A 354 5.98 8.53 8.11
N ALA A 355 6.19 7.36 8.72
CA ALA A 355 5.95 7.17 10.15
C ALA A 355 6.94 7.95 11.02
N ALA A 356 8.21 8.06 10.60
CA ALA A 356 9.25 8.78 11.34
C ALA A 356 8.95 10.28 11.41
N GLY A 357 8.68 10.93 10.27
CA GLY A 357 8.36 12.35 10.24
C GLY A 357 7.04 12.66 10.93
N ALA A 358 6.01 11.83 10.72
CA ALA A 358 4.74 11.98 11.41
C ALA A 358 4.87 11.86 12.94
N LEU A 359 5.64 10.88 13.44
CA LEU A 359 5.91 10.74 14.86
C LEU A 359 6.69 11.93 15.41
N ALA A 360 7.70 12.42 14.68
CA ALA A 360 8.46 13.60 15.09
C ALA A 360 7.55 14.83 15.24
N GLU A 361 6.60 15.05 14.32
CA GLU A 361 5.68 16.19 14.40
C GLU A 361 4.78 16.10 15.62
N VAL A 362 4.14 14.95 15.87
CA VAL A 362 3.20 14.81 17.00
C VAL A 362 3.87 14.74 18.37
N LEU A 363 5.19 14.54 18.40
CA LEU A 363 6.04 14.70 19.59
C LEU A 363 6.55 16.14 19.76
N GLY A 364 6.23 17.05 18.83
CA GLY A 364 6.53 18.48 18.94
C GLY A 364 7.82 18.93 18.24
N GLY A 365 8.32 18.17 17.27
CA GLY A 365 9.47 18.57 16.47
C GLY A 365 9.19 19.80 15.59
N SER A 366 10.25 20.55 15.26
CA SER A 366 10.18 21.60 14.24
C SER A 366 10.00 21.00 12.84
N LEU A 367 9.65 21.84 11.86
CA LEU A 367 9.55 21.46 10.46
C LEU A 367 10.82 20.75 9.96
N GLU A 368 11.99 21.27 10.33
CA GLU A 368 13.31 20.72 9.97
C GLU A 368 13.58 19.39 10.68
N GLN A 369 13.14 19.23 11.94
CA GLN A 369 13.25 17.93 12.63
C GLN A 369 12.30 16.88 12.03
N VAL A 370 11.14 17.29 11.52
CA VAL A 370 10.22 16.40 10.81
C VAL A 370 10.84 15.92 9.50
N GLU A 371 11.42 16.84 8.71
CA GLU A 371 12.18 16.48 7.50
C GLU A 371 13.33 15.53 7.86
N ASN A 372 14.14 15.86 8.86
CA ASN A 372 15.29 15.05 9.26
C ASN A 372 14.87 13.64 9.74
N ALA A 373 13.78 13.52 10.49
CA ALA A 373 13.26 12.21 10.90
C ALA A 373 12.83 11.37 9.69
N ALA A 374 12.14 11.98 8.73
CA ALA A 374 11.73 11.32 7.49
C ALA A 374 12.94 10.88 6.66
N GLU A 375 13.96 11.74 6.58
CA GLU A 375 15.21 11.49 5.87
C GLU A 375 15.97 10.30 6.47
N ILE A 376 16.25 10.29 7.77
CA ILE A 376 16.88 9.15 8.47
C ILE A 376 16.07 7.87 8.26
N GLY A 377 14.73 7.98 8.34
CA GLY A 377 13.82 6.87 8.10
C GLY A 377 13.96 6.27 6.69
N LEU A 378 14.16 7.10 5.67
CA LEU A 378 14.37 6.66 4.29
C LEU A 378 15.79 6.13 4.08
N GLU A 379 16.81 6.85 4.56
CA GLU A 379 18.24 6.55 4.40
C GLU A 379 18.56 5.11 4.84
N HIS A 380 18.06 4.71 6.02
CA HIS A 380 18.25 3.39 6.59
C HIS A 380 17.53 2.24 5.86
N ASN A 381 16.91 2.52 4.72
CA ASN A 381 16.27 1.54 3.84
C ASN A 381 16.73 1.64 2.38
N LEU A 382 17.64 2.55 2.02
CA LEU A 382 18.18 2.66 0.66
C LEU A 382 18.89 1.38 0.21
N GLY A 383 18.65 0.97 -1.03
CA GLY A 383 19.15 -0.27 -1.62
C GLY A 383 18.35 -1.54 -1.28
N LEU A 384 17.26 -1.43 -0.51
CA LEU A 384 16.45 -2.59 -0.13
C LEU A 384 15.67 -3.16 -1.34
N THR A 385 16.02 -4.38 -1.75
CA THR A 385 15.42 -5.10 -2.89
C THR A 385 14.03 -5.67 -2.56
N CYS A 386 13.18 -5.89 -3.57
CA CYS A 386 11.85 -6.49 -3.41
C CYS A 386 11.78 -7.87 -4.07
N ASP A 387 12.37 -8.88 -3.44
CA ASP A 387 12.36 -10.24 -3.97
C ASP A 387 11.93 -11.23 -2.87
N PRO A 388 10.61 -11.30 -2.59
CA PRO A 388 10.09 -12.12 -1.52
C PRO A 388 10.04 -13.61 -1.89
N VAL A 389 10.11 -14.47 -0.88
CA VAL A 389 10.09 -15.93 -1.06
C VAL A 389 8.79 -16.35 -1.74
N ALA A 390 8.91 -17.14 -2.82
CA ALA A 390 7.80 -17.59 -3.67
C ALA A 390 6.90 -16.46 -4.22
N GLY A 391 7.37 -15.21 -4.23
CA GLY A 391 6.56 -14.06 -4.67
C GLY A 391 5.42 -13.70 -3.76
N LEU A 392 5.47 -14.12 -2.49
CA LEU A 392 4.40 -13.89 -1.50
C LEU A 392 4.75 -12.73 -0.58
N VAL A 393 3.77 -11.92 -0.20
CA VAL A 393 3.93 -10.83 0.77
C VAL A 393 4.00 -11.38 2.21
N GLN A 394 4.99 -12.23 2.47
CA GLN A 394 5.21 -12.94 3.74
C GLN A 394 6.65 -12.77 4.20
N VAL A 395 7.59 -13.43 3.52
CA VAL A 395 9.02 -13.42 3.89
C VAL A 395 9.80 -12.72 2.79
N PRO A 396 10.58 -11.66 3.07
CA PRO A 396 10.84 -11.02 4.37
C PRO A 396 9.88 -9.86 4.73
N CYS A 397 8.73 -9.75 4.04
CA CYS A 397 7.83 -8.59 4.14
C CYS A 397 7.32 -8.34 5.56
N ILE A 398 6.93 -9.40 6.28
CA ILE A 398 6.38 -9.31 7.64
C ILE A 398 7.45 -8.78 8.60
N GLU A 399 8.66 -9.33 8.60
CA GLU A 399 9.76 -8.87 9.47
C GLU A 399 10.22 -7.47 9.11
N ARG A 400 10.21 -7.11 7.82
CA ARG A 400 10.57 -5.76 7.37
C ARG A 400 9.67 -4.69 7.97
N ASN A 401 8.38 -4.96 8.15
CA ASN A 401 7.46 -4.00 8.77
C ASN A 401 7.76 -3.79 10.26
N ALA A 402 8.01 -4.87 11.00
CA ALA A 402 8.42 -4.79 12.41
C ALA A 402 9.72 -3.97 12.56
N MET A 403 10.77 -4.35 11.82
CA MET A 403 12.06 -3.67 11.85
C MET A 403 11.96 -2.19 11.43
N ALA A 404 11.21 -1.87 10.38
CA ALA A 404 11.04 -0.51 9.91
C ALA A 404 10.22 0.36 10.88
N SER A 405 9.26 -0.22 11.60
CA SER A 405 8.51 0.50 12.64
C SER A 405 9.45 0.96 13.77
N LEU A 406 10.35 0.08 14.21
CA LEU A 406 11.36 0.44 15.22
C LEU A 406 12.38 1.46 14.69
N LYS A 407 12.81 1.34 13.43
CA LYS A 407 13.66 2.35 12.77
C LYS A 407 12.97 3.72 12.73
N ALA A 408 11.68 3.78 12.41
CA ALA A 408 10.91 5.02 12.34
C ALA A 408 10.85 5.71 13.71
N ILE A 409 10.59 4.95 14.79
CA ILE A 409 10.61 5.48 16.16
C ILE A 409 11.99 6.02 16.52
N ASN A 410 13.05 5.27 16.19
CA ASN A 410 14.42 5.68 16.49
C ASN A 410 14.84 6.92 15.67
N ALA A 411 14.46 7.00 14.40
CA ALA A 411 14.69 8.15 13.53
C ALA A 411 14.05 9.42 14.08
N ALA A 412 12.77 9.34 14.51
CA ALA A 412 12.10 10.45 15.17
C ALA A 412 12.82 10.87 16.46
N GLN A 413 13.23 9.91 17.30
CA GLN A 413 13.98 10.20 18.53
C GLN A 413 15.33 10.85 18.27
N LEU A 414 16.06 10.43 17.25
CA LEU A 414 17.34 11.02 16.86
C LEU A 414 17.15 12.47 16.40
N ALA A 415 16.19 12.73 15.51
CA ALA A 415 15.90 14.07 15.02
C ALA A 415 15.46 15.03 16.13
N LEU A 416 14.58 14.57 17.04
CA LEU A 416 14.09 15.37 18.17
C LEU A 416 15.15 15.69 19.23
N ARG A 417 16.20 14.85 19.34
CA ARG A 417 17.35 15.11 20.23
C ARG A 417 18.41 15.99 19.57
N GLY A 418 18.38 16.11 18.25
CA GLY A 418 19.14 17.10 17.49
C GLY A 418 18.41 18.43 17.37
N ASP A 419 18.94 19.31 16.53
CA ASP A 419 18.38 20.63 16.20
C ASP A 419 17.74 20.67 14.80
N GLY A 420 17.60 19.51 14.14
CA GLY A 420 17.09 19.38 12.77
C GLY A 420 18.13 19.66 11.68
N GLN A 421 19.37 20.05 12.02
CA GLN A 421 20.43 20.17 11.03
C GLN A 421 20.94 18.81 10.59
N HIS A 422 20.98 18.59 9.28
CA HIS A 422 21.41 17.34 8.67
C HIS A 422 22.06 17.62 7.31
N LEU A 423 23.05 16.82 6.94
CA LEU A 423 23.87 17.05 5.74
C LEU A 423 23.16 16.62 4.45
N VAL A 424 22.41 15.53 4.55
CA VAL A 424 21.64 14.93 3.46
C VAL A 424 20.21 15.41 3.63
N SER A 425 19.63 16.11 2.65
CA SER A 425 18.21 16.51 2.73
C SER A 425 17.30 15.34 2.35
N LEU A 426 16.01 15.42 2.72
CA LEU A 426 15.03 14.41 2.32
C LEU A 426 14.94 14.28 0.79
N ASP A 427 15.01 15.41 0.07
CA ASP A 427 15.00 15.41 -1.39
C ASP A 427 16.16 14.59 -1.99
N LYS A 428 17.38 14.72 -1.44
CA LYS A 428 18.53 13.91 -1.88
C LYS A 428 18.36 12.43 -1.56
N ALA A 429 17.76 12.10 -0.42
CA ALA A 429 17.45 10.72 -0.07
C ALA A 429 16.41 10.12 -1.05
N ILE A 430 15.39 10.88 -1.45
CA ILE A 430 14.39 10.46 -2.44
C ILE A 430 15.00 10.35 -3.85
N ASP A 431 15.88 11.26 -4.26
CA ASP A 431 16.62 11.13 -5.51
C ASP A 431 17.49 9.86 -5.51
N THR A 432 18.14 9.56 -4.38
CA THR A 432 18.95 8.35 -4.22
C THR A 432 18.08 7.09 -4.27
N LEU A 433 16.89 7.11 -3.66
CA LEU A 433 15.88 6.05 -3.77
C LEU A 433 15.52 5.78 -5.23
N ARG A 434 15.24 6.83 -6.01
CA ARG A 434 14.92 6.71 -7.45
C ARG A 434 16.09 6.10 -8.22
N ASP A 435 17.29 6.66 -8.05
CA ASP A 435 18.45 6.29 -8.87
C ASP A 435 18.94 4.87 -8.53
N THR A 436 18.97 4.50 -7.24
CA THR A 436 19.26 3.11 -6.84
C THR A 436 18.21 2.12 -7.32
N GLY A 437 16.94 2.54 -7.37
CA GLY A 437 15.86 1.75 -7.95
C GLY A 437 16.04 1.50 -9.45
N ARG A 438 16.44 2.54 -10.19
CA ARG A 438 16.77 2.44 -11.62
C ARG A 438 17.96 1.50 -11.86
N ASP A 439 18.98 1.58 -11.02
CA ASP A 439 20.20 0.77 -11.13
C ASP A 439 20.00 -0.68 -10.64
N MET A 440 18.91 -0.95 -9.92
CA MET A 440 18.55 -2.29 -9.46
C MET A 440 18.22 -3.19 -10.66
N MET A 441 18.90 -4.34 -10.74
CA MET A 441 18.57 -5.34 -11.77
C MET A 441 17.14 -5.87 -11.57
N ASP A 442 16.40 -6.08 -12.66
CA ASP A 442 14.98 -6.48 -12.61
C ASP A 442 14.73 -7.78 -11.83
N LYS A 443 15.69 -8.71 -11.82
CA LYS A 443 15.61 -9.95 -11.02
C LYS A 443 15.66 -9.74 -9.50
N TYR A 444 16.00 -8.54 -9.03
CA TYR A 444 15.99 -8.15 -7.61
C TYR A 444 14.82 -7.20 -7.26
N LYS A 445 13.98 -6.86 -8.24
CA LYS A 445 12.68 -6.20 -8.05
C LYS A 445 11.58 -7.26 -7.90
N GLU A 446 10.31 -6.84 -7.91
CA GLU A 446 9.11 -7.68 -7.70
C GLU A 446 8.84 -8.69 -8.83
N THR A 447 9.78 -9.60 -9.10
CA THR A 447 9.69 -10.63 -10.14
C THR A 447 9.84 -12.04 -9.60
N SER A 448 10.36 -12.20 -8.37
CA SER A 448 10.67 -13.49 -7.72
C SER A 448 11.68 -14.34 -8.50
N LYS A 449 12.56 -13.67 -9.27
CA LYS A 449 13.56 -14.32 -10.15
C LYS A 449 14.98 -14.25 -9.59
N GLY A 450 15.18 -13.72 -8.38
CA GLY A 450 16.50 -13.54 -7.78
C GLY A 450 16.51 -13.73 -6.28
N GLY A 451 17.36 -12.94 -5.61
CA GLY A 451 17.40 -12.72 -4.16
C GLY A 451 17.02 -13.90 -3.25
N LEU A 452 16.12 -13.66 -2.30
CA LEU A 452 15.64 -14.70 -1.39
C LEU A 452 14.70 -15.68 -2.11
N ALA A 453 14.01 -15.23 -3.15
CA ALA A 453 13.02 -16.03 -3.88
C ALA A 453 13.61 -17.30 -4.49
N VAL A 454 14.83 -17.23 -5.03
CA VAL A 454 15.51 -18.38 -5.65
C VAL A 454 16.45 -19.13 -4.71
N ASN A 455 16.82 -18.53 -3.57
CA ASN A 455 17.76 -19.13 -2.62
C ASN A 455 17.05 -19.87 -1.46
N VAL A 456 15.76 -19.59 -1.23
CA VAL A 456 14.92 -20.33 -0.29
C VAL A 456 13.97 -21.22 -1.09
N ILE A 457 14.20 -22.54 -1.04
CA ILE A 457 13.34 -23.50 -1.72
C ILE A 457 11.98 -23.53 -1.02
N ALA A 458 10.96 -22.94 -1.65
CA ALA A 458 9.57 -23.16 -1.29
C ALA A 458 9.23 -24.63 -1.58
N CYS A 459 8.75 -25.35 -0.55
CA CYS A 459 8.61 -26.81 -0.59
C CYS A 459 7.34 -27.29 -1.27
#